data_AF-A0A4S2E932-F1
#
_entry.id   AF-A0A4S2E932-F1
#
_cell.length_a   1.000
_cell.length_b   1.000
_cell.length_c   1.000
_cell.angle_alpha   90.00
_cell.angle_beta   90.00
_cell.angle_gamma   90.00
#
_symmetry.space_group_name_H-M   'P 1'
#
loop_
_entity.id
_entity.type
_entity.pdbx_description
1 polymer ?
#
loop_
_entity_poly.entity_id
_entity_poly.type
_entity_poly.pdbx_seq_one_letter_code
_entity_poly.pdbx_strand_id
1 'polypeptide(L)' 'HKEHILKLLRNPRVPSDNNSSERSVRPLKVKQKVSGMFKIEEGSDAFCPLHSLIDTARKNGQGPFLALRRVAGLG' A
#
# COMPACT_ATOMS: atom_id res chain seq x y z
N HIS A 1 1.42 -21.24 -8.52
CA HIS A 1 2.18 -20.36 -7.60
C HIS A 1 3.69 -20.31 -7.91
N LYS A 2 4.39 -21.42 -8.21
CA LYS A 2 5.83 -21.41 -8.59
C LYS A 2 6.17 -20.60 -9.85
N GLU A 3 5.27 -20.54 -10.84
CA GLU A 3 5.47 -19.86 -12.13
C GLU A 3 5.68 -18.33 -12.06
N HIS A 4 5.47 -17.70 -10.91
CA HIS A 4 5.62 -16.24 -10.76
C HIS A 4 6.83 -15.84 -9.91
N ILE A 5 7.45 -16.79 -9.20
CA ILE A 5 8.60 -16.52 -8.32
C ILE A 5 9.84 -16.19 -9.15
N LEU A 6 10.02 -16.83 -10.31
CA LEU A 6 11.16 -16.63 -11.21
C LEU A 6 10.82 -15.78 -12.44
N LYS A 7 9.71 -15.01 -12.41
CA LYS A 7 9.25 -14.23 -13.58
C LYS A 7 10.28 -13.20 -14.02
N LEU A 8 11.07 -12.67 -13.08
CA LEU A 8 12.24 -11.82 -13.33
C LEU A 8 13.29 -12.51 -14.23
N LEU A 9 13.57 -13.80 -14.01
CA LEU A 9 14.59 -14.54 -14.77
C LEU A 9 14.17 -14.82 -16.22
N ARG A 10 12.86 -14.77 -16.51
CA ARG A 10 12.30 -15.07 -17.84
C ARG A 10 11.74 -13.84 -18.57
N ASN A 11 11.51 -12.73 -17.86
CA ASN A 11 10.97 -11.50 -18.45
C ASN A 11 11.75 -10.28 -17.95
N PRO A 12 12.64 -9.70 -18.78
CA PRO A 12 13.44 -8.52 -18.44
C PRO A 12 12.62 -7.27 -18.12
N ARG A 13 11.32 -7.23 -18.48
CA ARG A 13 10.42 -6.12 -18.16
C ARG A 13 9.93 -6.13 -16.71
N VAL A 14 10.14 -7.24 -15.99
CA VAL A 14 9.85 -7.32 -14.55
C VAL A 14 11.09 -6.78 -13.82
N PRO A 15 10.98 -5.70 -13.05
CA PRO A 15 12.12 -5.19 -12.29
C PRO A 15 12.60 -6.21 -11.25
N SER A 16 13.92 -6.28 -11.02
CA SER A 16 14.51 -7.07 -9.93
C SER A 16 14.36 -6.41 -8.56
N ASP A 17 13.95 -5.15 -8.55
CA ASP A 17 13.69 -4.35 -7.37
C ASP A 17 12.43 -4.87 -6.63
N ASN A 18 12.47 -4.78 -5.30
CA ASN A 18 11.33 -4.78 -4.39
C ASN A 18 10.13 -4.13 -5.09
N ASN A 19 9.18 -4.98 -5.48
CA ASN A 19 8.07 -4.57 -6.31
C ASN A 19 7.19 -3.56 -5.54
N SER A 20 6.51 -2.67 -6.25
CA SER A 20 5.65 -1.65 -5.63
C SER A 20 4.58 -2.22 -4.70
N SER A 21 4.18 -3.49 -4.86
CA SER A 21 3.23 -4.16 -3.98
C SER A 21 3.84 -4.50 -2.61
N GLU A 22 5.09 -4.98 -2.57
CA GLU A 22 5.81 -5.23 -1.32
C GLU A 22 6.04 -3.92 -0.55
N ARG A 23 6.46 -2.89 -1.27
CA ARG A 23 6.62 -1.53 -0.74
C ARG A 23 5.33 -0.99 -0.13
N SER A 24 4.18 -1.28 -0.74
CA SER A 24 2.85 -0.91 -0.24
C SER A 24 2.43 -1.63 1.04
N VAL A 25 2.84 -2.88 1.27
CA VAL A 25 2.43 -3.63 2.49
C VAL A 25 3.38 -3.42 3.67
N ARG A 26 4.62 -2.97 3.41
CA ARG A 26 5.63 -2.73 4.45
C ARG A 26 5.16 -1.80 5.57
N PRO A 27 4.48 -0.66 5.32
CA PRO A 27 4.03 0.24 6.38
C PRO A 27 3.05 -0.43 7.35
N LEU A 28 2.20 -1.36 6.86
CA LEU A 28 1.31 -2.14 7.71
C LEU A 28 2.12 -2.98 8.71
N LYS A 29 3.18 -3.64 8.26
CA LYS A 29 4.03 -4.44 9.12
C LYS A 29 4.85 -3.60 10.10
N VAL A 30 5.34 -2.45 9.67
CA VAL A 30 6.02 -1.47 10.54
C VAL A 30 5.06 -0.99 11.62
N LYS A 31 3.81 -0.67 11.27
CA LYS A 31 2.79 -0.26 12.25
C LYS A 31 2.51 -1.37 13.28
N GLN A 32 2.49 -2.63 12.84
CA GLN A 32 2.32 -3.80 13.71
C GLN A 32 3.53 -4.16 14.58
N LYS A 33 4.76 -3.78 14.24
CA LYS A 33 5.96 -4.27 14.96
C LYS A 33 6.79 -3.19 15.63
N VAL A 34 6.71 -1.96 15.13
CA VAL A 34 7.62 -0.87 15.50
C VAL A 34 6.84 0.35 16.00
N SER A 35 5.74 0.73 15.34
CA SER A 35 5.01 1.96 15.66
C SER A 35 3.86 1.77 16.65
N GLY A 36 4.12 1.00 17.72
CA GLY A 36 3.24 0.85 18.88
C GLY A 36 1.99 -0.01 18.67
N MET A 37 1.85 -0.69 17.53
CA MET A 37 0.69 -1.51 17.18
C MET A 37 -0.66 -0.76 17.16
N PHE A 38 -1.72 -1.47 16.81
CA PHE A 38 -3.09 -1.05 17.06
C PHE A 38 -3.49 -1.56 18.44
N LYS A 39 -3.96 -0.66 19.31
CA LYS A 39 -4.40 -1.02 20.67
C LYS A 39 -5.84 -1.55 20.70
N ILE A 40 -6.63 -1.19 19.68
CA ILE A 40 -8.05 -1.53 19.51
C ILE A 40 -8.30 -1.79 18.00
N GLU A 41 -9.28 -2.62 17.66
CA GLU A 41 -9.56 -3.00 16.27
C GLU A 41 -10.07 -1.83 15.42
N GLU A 42 -10.81 -0.91 16.02
CA GLU A 42 -11.35 0.28 15.33
C GLU A 42 -10.22 1.14 14.74
N GLY A 43 -9.06 1.17 15.41
CA GLY A 43 -7.87 1.87 14.94
C GLY A 43 -7.24 1.21 13.71
N SER A 44 -7.27 -0.12 13.61
CA SER A 44 -6.84 -0.84 12.40
C SER A 44 -7.84 -0.70 11.27
N ASP A 45 -9.13 -0.73 11.58
CA ASP A 45 -10.21 -0.60 10.60
C ASP A 45 -10.27 0.79 9.99
N ALA A 46 -9.89 1.83 10.73
CA ALA A 46 -9.70 3.16 10.17
C ALA A 46 -8.40 3.27 9.35
N PHE A 47 -7.32 2.65 9.80
CA PHE A 47 -6.01 2.77 9.15
C PHE A 47 -5.94 2.08 7.79
N CYS A 48 -6.44 0.84 7.68
CA CYS A 48 -6.33 0.03 6.47
C CYS A 48 -6.95 0.70 5.22
N PRO A 49 -8.19 1.22 5.26
CA PRO A 49 -8.80 1.92 4.13
C PRO A 49 -8.06 3.20 3.75
N LEU A 50 -7.64 4.01 4.73
CA LEU A 50 -6.89 5.25 4.49
C LEU A 50 -5.57 4.96 3.79
N HIS A 51 -4.81 3.98 4.31
CA HIS A 51 -3.55 3.56 3.71
C HIS A 51 -3.76 3.03 2.28
N SER A 52 -4.75 2.17 2.08
CA SER A 52 -5.09 1.61 0.77
C SER A 52 -5.45 2.69 -0.26
N LEU A 53 -6.27 3.68 0.14
CA LEU A 53 -6.65 4.80 -0.71
C LEU A 53 -5.44 5.66 -1.08
N ILE A 54 -4.61 6.03 -0.10
CA ILE A 54 -3.41 6.85 -0.32
C ILE A 54 -2.45 6.14 -1.29
N ASP A 55 -2.20 4.86 -1.08
CA ASP A 55 -1.32 4.08 -1.96
C ASP A 55 -1.87 3.96 -3.37
N THR A 56 -3.18 3.76 -3.50
CA THR A 56 -3.86 3.71 -4.81
C THR A 56 -3.77 5.06 -5.52
N ALA A 57 -3.99 6.16 -4.82
CA ALA A 57 -3.84 7.51 -5.36
C ALA A 57 -2.42 7.74 -5.88
N ARG A 58 -1.40 7.38 -5.09
CA ARG A 58 0.02 7.51 -5.49
C ARG A 58 0.35 6.66 -6.73
N LYS A 59 -0.14 5.43 -6.80
CA LYS A 59 0.05 4.54 -7.96
C LYS A 59 -0.58 5.08 -9.24
N ASN A 60 -1.68 5.83 -9.10
CA ASN A 60 -2.35 6.50 -10.21
C ASN A 60 -1.82 7.92 -10.49
N GLY A 61 -0.70 8.33 -9.89
CA GLY A 61 -0.11 9.66 -10.08
C GLY A 61 -0.95 10.80 -9.48
N GLN A 62 -1.88 10.49 -8.58
CA GLN A 62 -2.77 11.46 -7.94
C GLN A 62 -2.20 11.94 -6.60
N GLY A 63 -2.48 13.19 -6.25
CA GLY A 63 -2.19 13.74 -4.94
C GLY A 63 -3.07 13.08 -3.86
N PRO A 64 -2.50 12.45 -2.81
CA PRO A 64 -3.29 11.76 -1.77
C PRO A 64 -4.32 12.65 -1.08
N PHE A 65 -3.98 13.92 -0.85
CA PHE A 65 -4.89 14.89 -0.25
C PHE A 65 -6.14 15.12 -1.10
N LEU A 66 -5.99 15.29 -2.42
CA LEU A 66 -7.11 15.48 -3.33
C LEU A 66 -7.97 14.22 -3.43
N ALA A 67 -7.35 13.04 -3.43
CA ALA A 67 -8.06 11.77 -3.42
C ALA A 67 -8.90 11.59 -2.14
N LEU A 68 -8.32 11.87 -0.97
CA LEU A 68 -9.04 11.85 0.30
C LEU A 68 -10.19 12.86 0.33
N ARG A 69 -9.94 14.10 -0.13
CA ARG A 69 -10.95 15.16 -0.19
C ARG A 69 -12.15 14.77 -1.06
N ARG A 70 -11.87 14.12 -2.20
CA ARG A 70 -12.91 13.64 -3.13
C ARG A 70 -13.77 12.53 -2.51
N VAL A 71 -13.15 11.58 -1.80
CA VAL A 71 -13.89 10.51 -1.11
C VAL A 71 -14.71 11.07 0.06
N ALA A 72 -14.20 12.10 0.74
CA ALA A 72 -14.90 12.77 1.83
C ALA A 72 -16.07 13.67 1.38
N GLY A 73 -16.32 13.82 0.07
CA GLY A 73 -17.38 14.70 -0.46
C GLY A 73 -17.10 16.20 -0.26
N LEU A 74 -15.85 16.56 0.04
CA LEU A 74 -15.40 17.94 0.27
C LEU A 74 -14.88 18.60 -1.04
N GLY A 75 -15.39 18.13 -2.18
CA GLY A 75 -14.88 18.43 -3.52
C GLY A 75 -15.89 19.17 -4.37
#